data_AF-A0A3M8BDL6-F1
#
_entry.id   AF-A0A3M8BDL6-F1
#
_cell.length_a   1.000
_cell.length_b   1.000
_cell.length_c   1.000
_cell.angle_alpha   90.00
_cell.angle_beta   90.00
_cell.angle_gamma   90.00
#
_symmetry.space_group_name_H-M   'P 1'
#
loop_
_entity.id
_entity.type
_entity.pdbx_description
1 polymer ?
#
loop_
_entity_poly.entity_id
_entity_poly.type
_entity_poly.pdbx_seq_one_letter_code
_entity_poly.pdbx_strand_id
1 'polypeptide(L)'
;MHAQNHANASLYFPDSTGKRAVVLGCVRKDSASCAKTANPNISYFGTEHGSELELAPTALSIVSGCKEPLKITLDDHVGITLTGHRKLILNAKEEISLYTPKRVVIQAQSQILAKKTSAPSGLSL
;
A
#
# COMPACT_ATOMS: atom_id res chain seq x y z
N MET A 1 -5.75 -15.81 -8.08
CA MET A 1 -5.51 -14.93 -9.25
C MET A 1 -6.63 -15.17 -10.24
N HIS A 2 -7.48 -14.17 -10.52
CA HIS A 2 -8.42 -14.24 -11.64
C HIS A 2 -7.71 -13.81 -12.92
N ALA A 3 -7.76 -14.63 -13.97
CA ALA A 3 -7.23 -14.25 -15.27
C ALA A 3 -8.12 -13.14 -15.86
N GLN A 4 -7.50 -12.05 -16.33
CA GLN A 4 -8.20 -10.95 -16.97
C GLN A 4 -8.64 -11.31 -18.39
N ASN A 5 -9.72 -10.68 -18.87
CA ASN A 5 -10.33 -10.93 -20.20
C ASN A 5 -9.40 -10.67 -21.40
N HIS A 6 -8.21 -10.10 -21.19
CA HIS A 6 -7.21 -9.83 -22.23
C HIS A 6 -5.79 -10.36 -21.88
N ALA A 7 -5.66 -11.35 -21.02
CA ALA A 7 -4.36 -12.00 -20.75
C ALA A 7 -4.21 -13.32 -21.52
N ASN A 8 -2.97 -13.71 -21.85
CA ASN A 8 -2.69 -15.10 -22.25
C ASN A 8 -2.54 -15.93 -20.97
N ALA A 9 -3.19 -17.08 -20.87
CA ALA A 9 -3.09 -17.94 -19.68
C ALA A 9 -2.36 -19.25 -20.02
N SER A 10 -1.53 -19.70 -19.10
CA SER A 10 -0.94 -21.04 -19.14
C SER A 10 -1.86 -22.01 -18.41
N LEU A 11 -2.36 -23.02 -19.12
CA LEU A 11 -3.21 -24.07 -18.54
C LEU A 11 -2.40 -25.36 -18.34
N TYR A 12 -2.60 -25.99 -17.19
CA TYR A 12 -2.10 -27.34 -16.91
C TYR A 12 -3.25 -28.33 -16.92
N PHE A 13 -3.08 -29.41 -17.67
CA PHE A 13 -4.02 -30.51 -17.79
C PHE A 13 -3.45 -31.73 -17.05
N PRO A 14 -3.95 -32.06 -15.84
CA PRO A 14 -3.40 -33.17 -15.05
C PRO A 14 -3.81 -34.55 -15.59
N ASP A 15 -4.78 -34.60 -16.51
CA ASP A 15 -5.19 -35.79 -17.24
C ASP A 15 -5.76 -35.41 -18.62
N SER A 16 -6.00 -36.43 -19.45
CA SER A 16 -6.53 -36.28 -20.81
C SER A 16 -8.00 -35.88 -20.88
N THR A 17 -8.73 -35.84 -19.76
CA THR A 17 -10.17 -35.50 -19.77
C THR A 17 -10.41 -34.00 -19.79
N GLY A 18 -9.41 -33.21 -19.37
CA GLY A 18 -9.50 -31.75 -19.26
C GLY A 18 -10.45 -31.22 -18.18
N LYS A 19 -11.18 -32.10 -17.47
CA LYS A 19 -12.13 -31.70 -16.42
C LYS A 19 -11.45 -31.10 -15.18
N ARG A 20 -10.15 -31.33 -15.02
CA ARG A 20 -9.34 -30.84 -13.90
C ARG A 20 -8.28 -29.82 -14.34
N ALA A 21 -8.45 -29.17 -15.49
CA ALA A 21 -7.50 -28.17 -15.95
C ALA A 21 -7.41 -27.00 -14.96
N VAL A 22 -6.19 -26.53 -14.69
CA VAL A 22 -5.92 -25.41 -13.78
C VAL A 22 -5.11 -24.34 -14.50
N VAL A 23 -5.38 -23.07 -14.18
CA VAL A 23 -4.56 -21.94 -14.64
C VAL A 23 -3.33 -21.86 -13.76
N LEU A 24 -2.14 -22.01 -14.37
CA LEU A 24 -0.86 -21.88 -13.67
C LEU A 24 -0.42 -20.42 -13.53
N GLY A 25 -0.75 -19.60 -14.52
CA GLY A 25 -0.37 -18.19 -14.56
C GLY A 25 -0.93 -17.51 -15.80
N CYS A 26 -0.77 -16.19 -15.85
CA CYS A 26 -1.15 -15.41 -17.02
C CYS A 26 -0.07 -14.37 -17.36
N VAL A 27 0.10 -14.13 -18.65
CA VAL A 27 1.03 -13.15 -19.22
C VAL A 27 0.20 -11.96 -19.67
N ARG A 28 0.63 -10.76 -19.26
CA ARG A 28 0.04 -9.49 -19.69
C ARG A 28 0.22 -9.33 -21.21
N LYS A 29 -0.83 -8.98 -21.94
CA LYS A 29 -0.76 -8.77 -23.41
C LYS A 29 -0.34 -7.36 -23.82
N ASP A 30 -0.34 -6.41 -22.89
CA ASP A 30 -0.01 -5.01 -23.19
C ASP A 30 1.46 -4.91 -23.62
N SER A 31 1.67 -4.66 -24.92
CA SER A 31 2.95 -4.59 -25.63
C SER A 31 3.86 -3.40 -25.24
N ALA A 32 3.57 -2.72 -24.13
CA ALA A 32 4.34 -1.57 -23.68
C ALA A 32 5.66 -2.03 -23.04
N SER A 33 6.77 -1.35 -23.36
CA SER A 33 8.05 -1.50 -22.65
C SER A 33 7.80 -1.32 -21.16
N CYS A 34 7.88 -2.42 -20.40
CA CYS A 34 7.57 -2.39 -18.98
C CYS A 34 8.78 -1.85 -18.21
N ALA A 35 8.92 -0.52 -18.19
CA ALA A 35 10.01 0.16 -17.49
C ALA A 35 10.14 -0.27 -16.02
N LYS A 36 9.03 -0.63 -15.38
CA LYS A 36 8.98 -1.12 -13.99
C LYS A 36 9.58 -2.51 -13.79
N THR A 37 9.71 -3.32 -14.84
CA THR A 37 10.40 -4.63 -14.77
C THR A 37 11.81 -4.58 -15.34
N ALA A 38 12.29 -3.40 -15.76
CA ALA A 38 13.62 -3.25 -16.33
C ALA A 38 14.73 -3.33 -15.27
N ASN A 39 14.42 -2.94 -14.02
CA ASN A 39 15.36 -3.00 -12.90
C ASN A 39 15.06 -4.24 -12.03
N PRO A 40 15.92 -5.26 -12.02
CA PRO A 40 15.70 -6.47 -11.22
C PRO A 40 15.84 -6.23 -9.71
N ASN A 41 16.39 -5.08 -9.28
CA ASN A 41 16.52 -4.74 -7.87
C ASN A 41 15.21 -4.21 -7.27
N ILE A 42 14.19 -3.94 -8.10
CA ILE A 42 12.92 -3.40 -7.64
C ILE A 42 11.80 -4.33 -8.10
N SER A 43 11.00 -4.80 -7.14
CA SER A 43 9.84 -5.65 -7.41
C SER A 43 8.56 -4.85 -7.25
N TYR A 44 7.63 -5.00 -8.19
CA TYR A 44 6.34 -4.31 -8.19
C TYR A 44 5.18 -5.30 -8.23
N PHE A 45 4.12 -4.98 -7.49
CA PHE A 45 2.81 -5.63 -7.58
C PHE A 45 1.76 -4.56 -7.87
N GLY A 46 1.25 -4.53 -9.09
CA GLY A 46 0.29 -3.52 -9.53
C GLY A 46 -1.05 -4.11 -9.96
N THR A 47 -2.12 -3.32 -9.86
CA THR A 47 -3.42 -3.60 -10.48
C THR A 47 -3.59 -2.78 -11.76
N GLU A 48 -4.54 -3.16 -12.62
CA GLU A 48 -4.90 -2.37 -13.80
C GLU A 48 -5.50 -1.00 -13.46
N HIS A 49 -6.02 -0.86 -12.24
CA HIS A 49 -6.58 0.38 -11.74
C HIS A 49 -5.52 1.31 -11.13
N GLY A 50 -4.23 0.97 -11.24
CA GLY A 50 -3.11 1.82 -10.84
C GLY A 50 -2.66 1.68 -9.38
N SER A 51 -3.31 0.83 -8.57
CA SER A 51 -2.83 0.54 -7.22
C SER A 51 -1.57 -0.30 -7.28
N GLU A 52 -0.60 -0.01 -6.44
CA GLU A 52 0.74 -0.59 -6.51
C GLU A 52 1.38 -0.80 -5.14
N LEU A 53 2.15 -1.89 -5.03
CA LEU A 53 3.17 -2.12 -4.01
C LEU A 53 4.53 -2.16 -4.71
N GLU A 54 5.48 -1.38 -4.22
CA GLU A 54 6.87 -1.34 -4.67
C GLU A 54 7.80 -1.80 -3.54
N LEU A 55 8.72 -2.69 -3.87
CA LEU A 55 9.74 -3.23 -2.99
C LEU A 55 11.11 -2.91 -3.59
N ALA A 56 11.76 -1.89 -3.06
CA ALA A 56 13.11 -1.47 -3.42
C ALA A 56 14.10 -1.83 -2.29
N PRO A 57 15.43 -1.83 -2.54
CA PRO A 57 16.41 -2.24 -1.55
C PRO A 57 16.40 -1.42 -0.25
N THR A 58 16.03 -0.14 -0.35
CA THR A 58 16.04 0.82 0.77
C THR A 58 14.66 1.44 1.03
N ALA A 59 13.61 0.94 0.35
CA ALA A 59 12.28 1.51 0.47
C ALA A 59 11.15 0.51 0.14
N LEU A 60 10.03 0.64 0.84
CA LEU A 60 8.76 -0.01 0.54
C LEU A 60 7.70 1.06 0.33
N SER A 61 6.90 0.96 -0.74
CA SER A 61 5.79 1.89 -0.97
C SER A 61 4.49 1.18 -1.34
N ILE A 62 3.37 1.68 -0.81
CA ILE A 62 2.01 1.28 -1.20
C ILE A 62 1.30 2.53 -1.69
N VAL A 63 0.79 2.51 -2.91
CA VAL A 63 0.16 3.65 -3.58
C VAL A 63 -1.19 3.22 -4.15
N SER A 64 -2.26 3.95 -3.87
CA SER A 64 -3.57 3.70 -4.49
C SER A 64 -3.64 4.29 -5.91
N GLY A 65 -4.35 3.67 -6.85
CA GLY A 65 -4.39 4.10 -8.24
C GLY A 65 -5.30 5.29 -8.61
N CYS A 66 -5.79 6.09 -7.66
CA CYS A 66 -6.59 7.27 -7.96
C CYS A 66 -5.72 8.51 -8.31
N LYS A 67 -6.34 9.53 -8.93
CA LYS A 67 -5.67 10.79 -9.32
C LYS A 67 -4.90 11.47 -8.17
N GLU A 68 -5.45 11.40 -6.96
CA GLU A 68 -4.81 11.87 -5.72
C GLU A 68 -4.51 10.67 -4.81
N PRO A 69 -3.38 9.98 -4.99
CA PRO A 69 -3.16 8.70 -4.37
C PRO A 69 -3.02 8.80 -2.84
N LEU A 70 -3.64 7.86 -2.12
CA LEU A 70 -3.21 7.50 -0.77
C LEU A 70 -1.86 6.78 -0.88
N LYS A 71 -0.92 7.12 0.00
CA LYS A 71 0.44 6.58 -0.05
C LYS A 71 0.96 6.24 1.35
N ILE A 72 1.58 5.08 1.47
CA ILE A 72 2.36 4.67 2.65
C ILE A 72 3.77 4.38 2.15
N THR A 73 4.79 4.94 2.79
CA THR A 73 6.20 4.63 2.51
C THR A 73 6.97 4.32 3.77
N LEU A 74 7.89 3.39 3.66
CA LEU A 74 8.99 3.16 4.60
C LEU A 74 10.27 3.35 3.79
N ASP A 75 11.12 4.28 4.16
CA ASP A 75 12.34 4.64 3.44
C ASP A 75 13.47 4.84 4.44
N ASP A 76 14.65 4.27 4.18
CA ASP A 76 15.77 4.32 5.13
C ASP A 76 16.33 5.73 5.38
N HIS A 77 16.16 6.64 4.41
CA HIS A 77 16.68 8.00 4.49
C HIS A 77 15.64 9.01 5.01
N VAL A 78 14.35 8.75 4.79
CA VAL A 78 13.25 9.67 5.16
C VAL A 78 12.47 9.18 6.38
N GLY A 79 12.31 7.86 6.54
CA GLY A 79 11.49 7.22 7.55
C GLY A 79 10.12 6.77 7.03
N ILE A 80 9.11 6.80 7.90
CA ILE A 80 7.75 6.33 7.59
C ILE A 80 6.85 7.53 7.25
N THR A 81 6.16 7.49 6.11
CA THR A 81 5.21 8.53 5.70
C THR A 81 3.86 7.94 5.34
N LEU A 82 2.79 8.53 5.87
CA LEU A 82 1.40 8.25 5.50
C LEU A 82 0.79 9.53 4.90
N THR A 83 0.40 9.48 3.63
CA THR A 83 -0.19 10.63 2.92
C THR A 83 -1.58 10.29 2.43
N GLY A 84 -2.51 11.24 2.60
CA GLY A 84 -3.86 11.13 2.07
C GLY A 84 -4.56 12.49 1.96
N HIS A 85 -5.63 12.51 1.17
CA HIS A 85 -6.44 13.71 0.89
C HIS A 85 -7.80 13.69 1.62
N ARG A 86 -8.02 12.70 2.50
CA ARG A 86 -9.22 12.56 3.33
C ARG A 86 -8.83 12.26 4.78
N LYS A 87 -9.83 11.92 5.60
CA LYS A 87 -9.66 11.60 7.02
C LYS A 87 -8.74 10.39 7.25
N LEU A 88 -7.75 10.56 8.12
CA LEU A 88 -6.97 9.48 8.75
C LEU A 88 -7.55 9.19 10.15
N ILE A 89 -7.75 7.92 10.49
CA ILE A 89 -8.25 7.50 11.80
C ILE A 89 -7.28 6.47 12.39
N LEU A 90 -6.81 6.72 13.60
CA LEU A 90 -6.03 5.77 14.39
C LEU A 90 -6.88 5.38 15.61
N ASN A 91 -7.23 4.11 15.74
CA ASN A 91 -8.00 3.57 16.87
C ASN A 91 -7.18 2.50 17.57
N ALA A 92 -7.11 2.57 18.90
CA ALA A 92 -6.55 1.50 19.73
C ALA A 92 -7.54 1.18 20.85
N LYS A 93 -7.55 -0.08 21.29
CA LYS A 93 -8.34 -0.50 22.45
C LYS A 93 -7.78 0.07 23.75
N GLU A 94 -6.46 0.20 23.82
CA GLU A 94 -5.74 0.61 25.02
C GLU A 94 -5.08 1.98 24.80
N GLU A 95 -3.97 2.02 24.06
CA GLU A 95 -3.17 3.25 23.93
C GLU A 95 -2.68 3.49 22.50
N ILE A 96 -2.59 4.77 22.12
CA ILE A 96 -1.76 5.24 21.00
C ILE A 96 -0.69 6.17 21.60
N SER A 97 0.57 5.78 21.48
CA SER A 97 1.71 6.51 22.02
C SER A 97 2.57 7.13 20.92
N LEU A 98 2.84 8.44 21.03
CA LEU A 98 3.73 9.19 20.14
C LEU A 98 4.94 9.66 20.94
N TYR A 99 6.08 8.99 20.76
CA TYR A 99 7.30 9.26 21.52
C TYR A 99 8.49 9.50 20.59
N THR A 100 9.32 10.48 20.93
CA THR A 100 10.61 10.72 20.27
C THR A 100 11.54 11.49 21.19
N PRO A 101 12.87 11.21 21.20
CA PRO A 101 13.83 11.94 22.03
C PRO A 101 13.95 13.43 21.70
N LYS A 102 13.54 13.86 20.50
CA LYS A 102 13.71 15.25 20.05
C LYS A 102 12.46 16.09 20.25
N ARG A 103 11.41 15.84 19.45
CA ARG A 103 10.15 16.60 19.50
C ARG A 103 9.05 15.93 18.69
N VAL A 104 7.82 15.99 19.20
CA VAL A 104 6.61 15.72 18.42
C VAL A 104 6.09 17.05 17.88
N VAL A 105 5.76 17.11 16.59
CA VAL A 105 5.19 18.30 15.94
C VAL A 105 3.82 17.94 15.40
N ILE A 106 2.78 18.66 15.85
CA ILE A 106 1.41 18.54 15.35
C ILE A 106 1.04 19.88 14.73
N GLN A 107 0.77 19.87 13.42
CA GLN A 107 0.39 21.06 12.66
C GLN A 107 -0.97 20.84 12.00
N ALA A 108 -1.83 21.84 12.08
CA ALA A 108 -3.14 21.84 11.44
C ALA A 108 -3.41 23.22 10.83
N GLN A 109 -4.05 23.25 9.67
CA GLN A 109 -4.42 24.51 9.00
C GLN A 109 -5.51 25.27 9.76
N SER A 110 -6.44 24.55 10.39
CA SER A 110 -7.64 25.16 11.00
C SER A 110 -7.71 24.95 12.52
N GLN A 111 -7.70 23.71 12.99
CA GLN A 111 -7.90 23.42 14.41
C GLN A 111 -7.16 22.15 14.85
N ILE A 112 -6.69 22.16 16.09
CA ILE A 112 -6.31 20.97 16.86
C ILE A 112 -7.33 20.84 17.99
N LEU A 113 -8.09 19.74 18.01
CA LEU A 113 -9.06 19.43 19.07
C LEU A 113 -8.55 18.26 19.90
N ALA A 114 -8.28 18.50 21.18
CA ALA A 114 -8.04 17.46 22.17
C ALA A 114 -9.29 17.29 23.03
N LYS A 115 -9.94 16.14 22.95
CA LYS A 115 -11.16 15.83 23.73
C LYS A 115 -10.98 14.53 24.48
N LYS A 116 -11.20 14.60 25.80
CA LYS A 116 -11.26 13.47 26.71
C LYS A 116 -12.71 13.02 26.88
N THR A 117 -12.98 11.71 26.86
CA THR A 117 -14.35 11.19 26.88
C THR A 117 -14.84 10.68 28.25
N SER A 118 -13.96 10.25 29.19
CA SER A 118 -14.42 9.81 30.55
C SER A 118 -13.37 9.45 31.64
N ALA A 119 -12.04 9.62 31.46
CA ALA A 119 -11.05 9.17 32.46
C ALA A 119 -10.85 10.13 33.68
N PRO A 120 -10.09 9.79 34.75
CA PRO A 120 -9.72 10.74 35.82
C PRO A 120 -8.54 11.67 35.46
N SER A 121 -7.63 11.24 34.58
CA SER A 121 -6.43 11.99 34.18
C SER A 121 -6.70 13.12 33.17
N GLY A 122 -5.90 14.19 33.19
CA GLY A 122 -6.13 15.41 32.42
C GLY A 122 -5.40 15.49 31.07
N LEU A 123 -5.70 16.53 30.31
CA LEU A 123 -4.83 17.04 29.26
C LEU A 123 -3.80 17.96 29.93
N SER A 124 -2.51 17.68 29.72
CA SER A 124 -1.42 18.58 30.13
C SER A 124 -0.78 19.15 28.87
N LEU A 125 -0.64 20.47 28.80
CA LEU A 125 -0.01 21.21 27.70
C LEU A 125 1.26 21.89 28.23
#